data_AF-A0A1A8R3B6-F1
#
_entry.id   AF-A0A1A8R3B6-F1
#
_cell.length_a   1.000
_cell.length_b   1.000
_cell.length_c   1.000
_cell.angle_alpha   90.00
_cell.angle_beta   90.00
_cell.angle_gamma   90.00
#
_symmetry.space_group_name_H-M   'P 1'
#
loop_
_entity.id
_entity.type
_entity.pdbx_description
1 polymer ?
#
loop_
_entity_poly.entity_id
_entity_poly.type
_entity_poly.pdbx_seq_one_letter_code
_entity_poly.pdbx_strand_id
1 'polypeptide(L)'
;AALTLEDVADLDHRETIGLLQKEELTAEEISRVTDLCLSWYLPTPNPTNHHWLFQLMLSKTVFHHGMQPIKQIRKGLKETGIWPLLSARPDVHSILFPRESSVELSSQTIIESIRWPQPTCDSDEEDDPVPVDNISTVTGFLRKFIEEASPDVLCDLMRFWVGWEQPMSKLYVKVVRSIYPVAHTCLYTLELPGHY
;
A
#
# COMPACT_ATOMS: atom_id res chain seq x y z
N ALA A 1 27.10 3.77 2.95
CA ALA A 1 26.82 4.76 1.89
C ALA A 1 26.93 6.16 2.50
N ALA A 2 27.37 7.15 1.74
CA ALA A 2 27.30 8.56 2.17
C ALA A 2 25.83 9.03 2.07
N LEU A 3 25.38 9.86 3.02
CA LEU A 3 24.04 10.44 2.96
C LEU A 3 23.91 11.40 1.79
N THR A 4 22.74 11.41 1.17
CA THR A 4 22.36 12.25 0.04
C THR A 4 21.03 12.94 0.33
N LEU A 5 20.71 14.00 -0.41
CA LEU A 5 19.42 14.70 -0.27
C LEU A 5 18.21 13.78 -0.52
N GLU A 6 18.37 12.72 -1.33
CA GLU A 6 17.33 11.71 -1.57
C GLU A 6 16.94 10.95 -0.31
N ASP A 7 17.82 10.88 0.69
CA ASP A 7 17.56 10.22 1.97
C ASP A 7 16.66 11.06 2.90
N VAL A 8 16.44 12.35 2.58
CA VAL A 8 15.57 13.25 3.34
C VAL A 8 14.13 13.05 2.90
N ALA A 9 13.31 12.41 3.74
CA ALA A 9 11.91 12.10 3.43
C ALA A 9 11.00 13.33 3.31
N ASP A 10 11.33 14.41 4.03
CA ASP A 10 10.56 15.65 4.03
C ASP A 10 11.01 16.55 2.87
N LEU A 11 10.07 16.85 1.96
CA LEU A 11 10.36 17.60 0.73
C LEU A 11 10.78 19.05 1.02
N ASP A 12 10.14 19.71 1.98
CA ASP A 12 10.45 21.10 2.33
C ASP A 12 11.83 21.21 2.97
N HIS A 13 12.18 20.27 3.85
CA HIS A 13 13.52 20.18 4.41
C HIS A 13 14.56 19.82 3.35
N ARG A 14 14.25 18.90 2.43
CA ARG A 14 15.14 18.50 1.33
C ARG A 14 15.48 19.70 0.44
N GLU A 15 14.48 20.45 0.01
CA GLU A 15 14.68 21.66 -0.79
C GLU A 15 15.51 22.71 -0.05
N THR A 16 15.15 22.99 1.21
CA THR A 16 15.81 24.02 2.02
C THR A 16 17.27 23.67 2.30
N ILE A 17 17.58 22.43 2.63
CA ILE A 17 18.96 21.96 2.82
C ILE A 17 19.72 21.96 1.49
N GLY A 18 19.05 21.64 0.38
CA GLY A 18 19.64 21.69 -0.96
C GLY A 18 20.15 23.07 -1.35
N LEU A 19 19.55 24.15 -0.83
CA LEU A 19 20.04 25.52 -1.05
C LEU A 19 21.49 25.69 -0.56
N LEU A 20 21.90 24.97 0.49
CA LEU A 20 23.27 25.04 1.03
C LEU A 20 24.33 24.43 0.08
N GLN A 21 23.94 23.88 -1.07
CA GLN A 21 24.88 23.47 -2.13
C GLN A 21 25.24 24.61 -3.09
N LYS A 22 24.50 25.72 -3.07
CA LYS A 22 24.79 26.89 -3.91
C LYS A 22 26.00 27.65 -3.36
N GLU A 23 26.78 28.27 -4.25
CA GLU A 23 27.88 29.15 -3.83
C GLU A 23 27.36 30.49 -3.27
N GLU A 24 26.29 31.01 -3.85
CA GLU A 24 25.62 32.24 -3.42
C GLU A 24 24.11 32.00 -3.28
N LEU A 25 23.55 32.52 -2.19
CA LEU A 25 22.13 32.45 -1.84
C LEU A 25 21.48 33.83 -2.01
N THR A 26 20.24 33.88 -2.45
CA THR A 26 19.44 35.12 -2.40
C THR A 26 19.06 35.47 -0.96
N ALA A 27 18.64 36.71 -0.71
CA ALA A 27 18.19 37.12 0.63
C ALA A 27 17.02 36.27 1.16
N GLU A 28 16.11 35.86 0.27
CA GLU A 28 14.98 35.00 0.59
C GLU A 28 15.44 33.57 0.95
N GLU A 29 16.40 33.03 0.20
CA GLU A 29 16.98 31.72 0.46
C GLU A 29 17.77 31.70 1.77
N ILE A 30 18.54 32.75 2.06
CA ILE A 30 19.23 32.93 3.34
C ILE A 30 18.22 32.94 4.49
N SER A 31 17.11 33.66 4.35
CA SER A 31 16.05 33.68 5.37
C SER A 31 15.48 32.28 5.60
N ARG A 32 15.08 31.59 4.53
CA ARG A 32 14.50 30.24 4.61
C ARG A 32 15.43 29.24 5.31
N VAL A 33 16.72 29.25 4.96
CA VAL A 33 17.73 28.40 5.60
C VAL A 33 17.96 28.82 7.06
N THR A 34 18.00 30.13 7.33
CA THR A 34 18.19 30.67 8.68
C THR A 34 17.06 30.28 9.60
N ASP A 35 15.81 30.40 9.16
CA ASP A 35 14.63 30.02 9.94
C ASP A 35 14.69 28.54 10.34
N LEU A 36 15.05 27.68 9.39
CA LEU A 36 15.24 26.25 9.64
C LEU A 36 16.39 25.99 10.62
N CYS A 37 17.53 26.65 10.46
CA CYS A 37 18.66 26.54 11.39
C CYS A 37 18.28 26.95 12.81
N LEU A 38 17.59 28.08 12.97
CA LEU A 38 17.16 28.59 14.27
C LEU A 38 16.17 27.62 14.94
N SER A 39 15.23 27.06 14.18
CA SER A 39 14.28 26.05 14.69
C SER A 39 14.99 24.81 15.26
N TRP A 40 16.21 24.51 14.77
CA TRP A 40 17.04 23.37 15.17
C TRP A 40 18.20 23.75 16.09
N TYR A 41 18.22 25.00 16.58
CA TYR A 41 19.30 25.57 17.40
C TYR A 41 20.68 25.44 16.75
N LEU A 42 20.76 25.69 15.44
CA LEU A 42 21.98 25.69 14.62
C LEU A 42 22.44 27.13 14.32
N PRO A 43 23.75 27.35 14.06
CA PRO A 43 24.24 28.66 13.65
C PRO A 43 23.69 29.05 12.27
N THR A 44 23.59 30.35 12.02
CA THR A 44 23.15 30.88 10.73
C THR A 44 24.15 30.56 9.62
N PRO A 45 23.70 30.36 8.38
CA PRO A 45 24.58 30.11 7.24
C PRO A 45 25.52 31.30 6.99
N ASN A 46 26.78 31.00 6.72
CA ASN A 46 27.79 31.95 6.29
C ASN A 46 28.78 31.26 5.32
N PRO A 47 29.65 32.02 4.62
CA PRO A 47 30.52 31.44 3.59
C PRO A 47 31.49 30.37 4.09
N THR A 48 31.83 30.36 5.39
CA THR A 48 32.82 29.43 5.95
C THR A 48 32.19 28.18 6.55
N ASN A 49 30.91 28.22 6.93
CA ASN A 49 30.21 27.09 7.54
C ASN A 49 29.25 26.36 6.58
N HIS A 50 29.04 26.87 5.36
CA HIS A 50 28.01 26.42 4.43
C HIS A 50 28.02 24.90 4.18
N HIS A 51 29.17 24.35 3.84
CA HIS A 51 29.33 22.91 3.58
C HIS A 51 29.14 22.06 4.84
N TRP A 52 29.66 22.52 5.98
CA TRP A 52 29.49 21.83 7.26
C TRP A 52 28.03 21.82 7.69
N LEU A 53 27.33 22.96 7.51
CA LEU A 53 25.93 23.13 7.84
C LEU A 53 25.06 22.23 6.96
N PHE A 54 25.37 22.13 5.66
CA PHE A 54 24.74 21.17 4.76
C PHE A 54 24.84 19.74 5.28
N GLN A 55 26.05 19.26 5.60
CA GLN A 55 26.26 17.90 6.10
C GLN A 55 25.58 17.66 7.46
N LEU A 56 25.65 18.64 8.35
CA LEU A 56 25.01 18.56 9.67
C LEU A 56 23.49 18.48 9.55
N MET A 57 22.89 19.38 8.78
CA MET A 57 21.44 19.39 8.57
C MET A 57 20.98 18.12 7.86
N LEU A 58 21.71 17.67 6.82
CA LEU A 58 21.42 16.42 6.14
C LEU A 58 21.42 15.23 7.12
N SER A 59 22.46 15.11 7.94
CA SER A 59 22.55 14.05 8.95
C SER A 59 21.45 14.13 10.01
N LYS A 60 21.14 15.33 10.53
CA LYS A 60 20.06 15.53 11.52
C LYS A 60 18.71 15.17 10.92
N THR A 61 18.41 15.55 9.69
CA THR A 61 17.09 15.29 9.09
C THR A 61 16.90 13.80 8.87
N VAL A 62 17.91 13.12 8.32
CA VAL A 62 17.84 11.66 8.07
C VAL A 62 17.84 10.87 9.38
N PHE A 63 18.76 11.16 10.30
CA PHE A 63 18.91 10.36 11.52
C PHE A 63 17.98 10.77 12.66
N HIS A 64 17.70 12.05 12.85
CA HIS A 64 16.90 12.50 13.97
C HIS A 64 15.40 12.42 13.65
N HIS A 65 14.99 12.91 12.48
CA HIS A 65 13.58 12.93 12.10
C HIS A 65 13.16 11.63 11.40
N GLY A 66 14.03 11.05 10.57
CA GLY A 66 13.76 9.76 9.91
C GLY A 66 13.84 8.54 10.84
N MET A 67 14.75 8.50 11.81
CA MET A 67 14.90 7.28 12.63
C MET A 67 13.86 7.12 13.73
N GLN A 68 13.20 8.18 14.21
CA GLN A 68 12.23 8.01 15.29
C GLN A 68 11.02 7.17 14.85
N PRO A 69 10.37 7.44 13.71
CA PRO A 69 9.35 6.55 13.15
C PRO A 69 9.87 5.11 12.93
N ILE A 70 11.07 4.96 12.37
CA ILE A 70 11.69 3.65 12.12
C ILE A 70 11.93 2.89 13.44
N LYS A 71 12.37 3.58 14.49
CA LYS A 71 12.56 3.00 15.83
C LYS A 71 11.22 2.53 16.41
N GLN A 72 10.14 3.28 16.24
CA GLN A 72 8.81 2.87 16.70
C GLN A 72 8.29 1.66 15.91
N ILE A 73 8.42 1.65 14.58
CA ILE A 73 8.08 0.49 13.74
C ILE A 73 8.88 -0.73 14.20
N ARG A 74 10.20 -0.59 14.36
CA ARG A 74 11.07 -1.67 14.83
C ARG A 74 10.70 -2.15 16.22
N LYS A 75 10.30 -1.25 17.13
CA LYS A 75 9.81 -1.59 18.46
C LYS A 75 8.53 -2.43 18.36
N GLY A 76 7.54 -1.98 17.60
CA GLY A 76 6.30 -2.73 17.36
C GLY A 76 6.55 -4.11 16.77
N LEU A 77 7.43 -4.23 15.77
CA LEU A 77 7.81 -5.52 15.18
C LEU A 77 8.49 -6.46 16.18
N LYS A 78 9.26 -5.93 17.14
CA LYS A 78 9.85 -6.74 18.22
C LYS A 78 8.79 -7.20 19.20
N GLU A 79 7.88 -6.32 19.60
CA GLU A 79 6.80 -6.61 20.55
C GLU A 79 5.81 -7.65 20.01
N THR A 80 5.55 -7.64 18.69
CA THR A 80 4.70 -8.65 18.03
C THR A 80 5.43 -9.95 17.68
N GLY A 81 6.74 -10.04 17.93
CA GLY A 81 7.55 -11.22 17.59
C GLY A 81 7.90 -11.36 16.10
N ILE A 82 7.45 -10.44 15.24
CA ILE A 82 7.77 -10.43 13.81
C ILE A 82 9.26 -10.18 13.57
N TRP A 83 9.91 -9.32 14.37
CA TRP A 83 11.32 -9.00 14.20
C TRP A 83 12.26 -10.21 14.40
N PRO A 84 12.12 -11.01 15.47
CA PRO A 84 12.82 -12.30 15.58
C PRO A 84 12.58 -13.23 14.39
N LEU A 85 11.34 -13.34 13.90
CA LEU A 85 11.01 -14.17 12.74
C LEU A 85 11.74 -13.70 11.47
N LEU A 86 11.67 -12.41 11.15
CA LEU A 86 12.36 -11.82 10.00
C LEU A 86 13.88 -12.00 10.10
N SER A 87 14.44 -11.95 11.31
CA SER A 87 15.88 -12.11 11.54
C SER A 87 16.34 -13.56 11.36
N ALA A 88 15.52 -14.52 11.80
CA ALA A 88 15.83 -15.95 11.74
C ALA A 88 15.50 -16.57 10.38
N ARG A 89 14.52 -16.03 9.65
CA ARG A 89 13.96 -16.59 8.42
C ARG A 89 13.84 -15.53 7.31
N PRO A 90 14.91 -15.27 6.56
CA PRO A 90 14.87 -14.34 5.42
C PRO A 90 13.87 -14.75 4.32
N ASP A 91 13.61 -16.05 4.20
CA ASP A 91 12.68 -16.64 3.24
C ASP A 91 11.22 -16.19 3.46
N VAL A 92 10.85 -15.74 4.66
CA VAL A 92 9.48 -15.27 4.92
C VAL A 92 9.27 -13.80 4.54
N HIS A 93 10.31 -13.08 4.13
CA HIS A 93 10.22 -11.65 3.84
C HIS A 93 9.23 -11.35 2.72
N SER A 94 9.26 -12.14 1.64
CA SER A 94 8.34 -12.01 0.51
C SER A 94 6.90 -12.43 0.82
N ILE A 95 6.69 -13.19 1.89
CA ILE A 95 5.36 -13.61 2.34
C ILE A 95 4.73 -12.54 3.24
N LEU A 96 5.54 -11.93 4.12
CA LEU A 96 5.09 -10.88 5.03
C LEU A 96 4.99 -9.51 4.36
N PHE A 97 5.86 -9.24 3.39
CA PHE A 97 5.90 -8.00 2.61
C PHE A 97 5.94 -8.34 1.11
N PRO A 98 4.85 -8.90 0.56
CA PRO A 98 4.76 -9.25 -0.84
C PRO A 98 4.92 -8.00 -1.72
N ARG A 99 5.66 -8.16 -2.82
CA ARG A 99 5.85 -7.10 -3.83
C ARG A 99 4.86 -7.30 -4.97
N GLU A 100 4.31 -6.19 -5.47
CA GLU A 100 3.36 -6.15 -6.58
C GLU A 100 3.81 -6.98 -7.80
N SER A 101 5.10 -6.93 -8.16
CA SER A 101 5.63 -7.55 -9.38
C SER A 101 5.96 -9.06 -9.28
N SER A 102 5.62 -9.73 -8.17
CA SER A 102 6.11 -11.09 -7.90
C SER A 102 5.12 -12.22 -8.18
N VAL A 103 3.88 -11.90 -8.59
CA VAL A 103 2.81 -12.90 -8.71
C VAL A 103 2.21 -12.88 -10.12
N GLU A 104 2.41 -13.96 -10.87
CA GLU A 104 1.62 -14.22 -12.08
C GLU A 104 0.22 -14.70 -11.67
N LEU A 105 -0.78 -13.88 -11.95
CA LEU A 105 -2.17 -14.15 -11.64
C LEU A 105 -2.75 -15.14 -12.65
N SER A 106 -3.05 -16.36 -12.19
CA SER A 106 -3.70 -17.38 -13.02
C SER A 106 -5.21 -17.39 -12.79
N SER A 107 -5.98 -17.45 -13.88
CA SER A 107 -7.44 -17.59 -13.84
C SER A 107 -7.88 -18.82 -13.04
N GLN A 108 -7.14 -19.94 -13.16
CA GLN A 108 -7.41 -21.16 -12.40
C GLN A 108 -7.30 -20.95 -10.89
N THR A 109 -6.23 -20.28 -10.45
CA THR A 109 -6.00 -20.01 -9.03
C THR A 109 -7.08 -19.12 -8.43
N ILE A 110 -7.59 -18.14 -9.18
CA ILE A 110 -8.71 -17.31 -8.74
C ILE A 110 -9.97 -18.18 -8.59
N ILE A 111 -10.32 -18.95 -9.62
CA ILE A 111 -11.54 -19.78 -9.64
C ILE A 111 -11.56 -20.79 -8.50
N GLU A 112 -10.43 -21.44 -8.23
CA GLU A 112 -10.28 -22.40 -7.13
C GLU A 112 -10.43 -21.75 -5.75
N SER A 113 -10.11 -20.45 -5.65
CA SER A 113 -10.24 -19.68 -4.40
C SER A 113 -11.68 -19.22 -4.13
N ILE A 114 -12.56 -19.24 -5.14
CA ILE A 114 -13.94 -18.75 -5.02
C ILE A 114 -14.84 -19.76 -4.30
N ARG A 115 -15.50 -19.29 -3.25
CA ARG A 115 -16.64 -19.91 -2.58
C ARG A 115 -17.91 -19.45 -3.28
N TRP A 116 -18.33 -20.24 -4.26
CA TRP A 116 -19.54 -19.99 -5.05
C TRP A 116 -20.80 -20.03 -4.17
N PRO A 117 -21.75 -19.10 -4.39
CA PRO A 117 -22.97 -19.04 -3.62
C PRO A 117 -23.71 -20.37 -3.75
N GLN A 118 -24.09 -20.92 -2.60
CA GLN A 118 -24.98 -22.07 -2.56
C GLN A 118 -26.43 -21.57 -2.61
N PRO A 119 -27.35 -22.28 -3.28
CA PRO A 119 -28.77 -21.98 -3.16
C PRO A 119 -29.15 -22.10 -1.69
N THR A 120 -29.52 -20.97 -1.07
CA THR A 120 -29.94 -20.92 0.33
C THR A 120 -31.30 -21.60 0.45
N CYS A 121 -31.34 -22.78 1.07
CA CYS A 121 -32.60 -23.46 1.38
C CYS A 121 -33.36 -22.81 2.55
N ASP A 122 -32.65 -22.11 3.46
CA ASP A 122 -33.22 -21.65 4.73
C ASP A 122 -32.64 -20.29 5.17
N SER A 123 -33.13 -19.18 4.62
CA SER A 123 -32.85 -17.86 5.20
C SER A 123 -34.15 -17.13 5.52
N ASP A 124 -34.43 -16.96 6.82
CA ASP A 124 -35.47 -16.10 7.41
C ASP A 124 -35.21 -14.59 7.16
N GLU A 125 -34.57 -14.23 6.04
CA GLU A 125 -34.35 -12.83 5.66
C GLU A 125 -35.59 -12.31 4.92
N GLU A 126 -36.12 -11.17 5.38
CA GLU A 126 -37.35 -10.52 4.88
C GLU A 126 -37.29 -10.07 3.40
N ASP A 127 -36.13 -10.20 2.74
CA ASP A 127 -35.96 -9.84 1.34
C ASP A 127 -36.29 -11.01 0.42
N ASP A 128 -37.15 -10.76 -0.58
CA ASP A 128 -37.51 -11.74 -1.59
C ASP A 128 -36.23 -12.34 -2.23
N PRO A 129 -36.00 -13.65 -2.13
CA PRO A 129 -34.76 -14.28 -2.57
C PRO A 129 -34.52 -14.08 -4.07
N VAL A 130 -33.26 -13.90 -4.46
CA VAL A 130 -32.88 -13.87 -5.88
C VAL A 130 -33.13 -15.26 -6.49
N PRO A 131 -33.80 -15.36 -7.67
CA PRO A 131 -34.05 -16.65 -8.30
C PRO A 131 -32.76 -17.44 -8.53
N VAL A 132 -32.79 -18.75 -8.24
CA VAL A 132 -31.62 -19.64 -8.39
C VAL A 132 -31.08 -19.66 -9.82
N ASP A 133 -31.95 -19.52 -10.81
CA ASP A 133 -31.55 -19.44 -12.23
C ASP A 133 -30.70 -18.19 -12.50
N ASN A 134 -31.04 -17.06 -11.89
CA ASN A 134 -30.26 -15.83 -12.01
C ASN A 134 -28.91 -15.97 -11.28
N ILE A 135 -28.89 -16.61 -10.11
CA ILE A 135 -27.64 -16.89 -9.38
C ILE A 135 -26.69 -17.73 -10.24
N SER A 136 -27.22 -18.79 -10.85
CA SER A 136 -26.45 -19.70 -11.71
C SER A 136 -25.93 -19.01 -12.97
N THR A 137 -26.77 -18.15 -13.58
CA THR A 137 -26.42 -17.38 -14.78
C THR A 137 -25.31 -16.38 -14.50
N VAL A 138 -25.49 -15.55 -13.46
CA VAL A 138 -24.52 -14.50 -13.09
C VAL A 138 -23.18 -15.10 -12.64
N THR A 139 -23.20 -16.15 -11.84
CA THR A 139 -21.95 -16.83 -11.42
C THR A 139 -21.26 -17.54 -12.59
N GLY A 140 -22.04 -18.07 -13.55
CA GLY A 140 -21.52 -18.60 -14.81
C GLY A 140 -20.83 -17.53 -15.66
N PHE A 141 -21.41 -16.32 -15.77
CA PHE A 141 -20.77 -15.20 -16.46
C PHE A 141 -19.47 -14.76 -15.79
N LEU A 142 -19.45 -14.64 -14.45
CA LEU A 142 -18.22 -14.31 -13.72
C LEU A 142 -17.13 -15.34 -13.98
N ARG A 143 -17.45 -16.64 -13.91
CA ARG A 143 -16.49 -17.71 -14.18
C ARG A 143 -15.90 -17.56 -15.59
N LYS A 144 -16.77 -17.42 -16.60
CA LYS A 144 -16.33 -17.29 -17.99
C LYS A 144 -15.47 -16.04 -18.20
N PHE A 145 -15.85 -14.92 -17.59
CA PHE A 145 -15.05 -13.70 -17.61
C PHE A 145 -13.63 -13.93 -17.06
N ILE A 146 -13.51 -14.62 -15.92
CA ILE A 146 -12.20 -14.94 -15.32
C ILE A 146 -11.38 -15.88 -16.22
N GLU A 147 -12.02 -16.85 -16.87
CA GLU A 147 -11.36 -17.80 -17.77
C GLU A 147 -10.81 -17.13 -19.04
N GLU A 148 -11.52 -16.12 -19.57
CA GLU A 148 -11.19 -15.47 -20.85
C GLU A 148 -10.41 -14.15 -20.70
N ALA A 149 -10.36 -13.56 -19.50
CA ALA A 149 -9.69 -12.28 -19.25
C ALA A 149 -8.16 -12.36 -19.41
N SER A 150 -7.55 -11.26 -19.84
CA SER A 150 -6.09 -11.11 -19.85
C SER A 150 -5.55 -10.95 -18.42
N PRO A 151 -4.25 -11.24 -18.19
CA PRO A 151 -3.63 -11.08 -16.87
C PRO A 151 -3.81 -9.69 -16.26
N ASP A 152 -3.69 -8.62 -17.06
CA ASP A 152 -3.86 -7.24 -16.58
C ASP A 152 -5.29 -6.99 -16.07
N VAL A 153 -6.30 -7.51 -16.79
CA VAL A 153 -7.71 -7.41 -16.39
C VAL A 153 -7.99 -8.22 -15.13
N LEU A 154 -7.34 -9.37 -14.96
CA LEU A 154 -7.44 -10.16 -13.73
C LEU A 154 -6.80 -9.45 -12.53
N CYS A 155 -5.67 -8.76 -12.74
CA CYS A 155 -5.07 -7.90 -11.70
C CYS A 155 -6.04 -6.80 -11.27
N ASP A 156 -6.66 -6.11 -12.24
CA ASP A 156 -7.63 -5.05 -11.93
C ASP A 156 -8.90 -5.59 -11.25
N LEU A 157 -9.37 -6.77 -11.65
CA LEU A 157 -10.47 -7.46 -10.95
C LEU A 157 -10.10 -7.73 -9.49
N MET A 158 -8.90 -8.25 -9.23
CA MET A 158 -8.43 -8.57 -7.88
C MET A 158 -8.25 -7.30 -7.04
N ARG A 159 -7.70 -6.22 -7.60
CA ARG A 159 -7.64 -4.91 -6.94
C ARG A 159 -9.03 -4.41 -6.56
N PHE A 160 -9.98 -4.50 -7.49
CA PHE A 160 -11.36 -4.12 -7.22
C PHE A 160 -11.99 -4.97 -6.11
N TRP A 161 -11.80 -6.29 -6.16
CA TRP A 161 -12.44 -7.24 -5.25
C TRP A 161 -11.83 -7.23 -3.85
N VAL A 162 -10.51 -7.34 -3.72
CA VAL A 162 -9.82 -7.53 -2.42
C VAL A 162 -8.84 -6.41 -2.06
N GLY A 163 -8.68 -5.40 -2.92
CA GLY A 163 -7.75 -4.29 -2.68
C GLY A 163 -6.28 -4.66 -2.91
N TRP A 164 -6.00 -5.78 -3.55
CA TRP A 164 -4.65 -6.32 -3.76
C TRP A 164 -4.64 -7.28 -4.98
N GLU A 165 -3.49 -7.48 -5.62
CA GLU A 165 -3.32 -8.30 -6.83
C GLU A 165 -3.05 -9.78 -6.53
N GLN A 166 -2.79 -10.13 -5.27
CA GLN A 166 -2.47 -11.52 -4.88
C GLN A 166 -3.74 -12.32 -4.57
N PRO A 167 -3.91 -13.53 -5.15
CA PRO A 167 -5.06 -14.37 -4.85
C PRO A 167 -5.07 -14.79 -3.39
N MET A 168 -6.15 -14.44 -2.70
CA MET A 168 -6.42 -14.87 -1.33
C MET A 168 -6.99 -16.29 -1.33
N SER A 169 -6.72 -17.06 -0.27
CA SER A 169 -7.18 -18.47 -0.18
C SER A 169 -8.70 -18.66 -0.22
N LYS A 170 -9.49 -17.62 0.04
CA LYS A 170 -10.95 -17.65 0.04
C LYS A 170 -11.50 -16.32 -0.48
N LEU A 171 -12.24 -16.40 -1.58
CA LEU A 171 -13.01 -15.31 -2.17
C LEU A 171 -14.49 -15.67 -2.09
N TYR A 172 -15.36 -14.71 -1.81
CA TYR A 172 -16.80 -14.95 -1.68
C TYR A 172 -17.57 -14.19 -2.75
N VAL A 173 -18.53 -14.86 -3.38
CA VAL A 173 -19.44 -14.22 -4.33
C VAL A 173 -20.85 -14.27 -3.78
N LYS A 174 -21.53 -13.13 -3.81
CA LYS A 174 -22.96 -13.03 -3.53
C LYS A 174 -23.66 -12.46 -4.74
N VAL A 175 -24.88 -12.92 -4.99
CA VAL A 175 -25.74 -12.34 -6.01
C VAL A 175 -26.86 -11.62 -5.28
N VAL A 176 -26.99 -10.32 -5.51
CA VAL A 176 -27.86 -9.42 -4.74
C VAL A 176 -28.70 -8.56 -5.67
N ARG A 177 -29.73 -7.92 -5.11
CA ARG A 177 -30.50 -6.89 -5.81
C ARG A 177 -29.73 -5.56 -5.76
N SER A 178 -28.83 -5.37 -6.70
CA SER A 178 -28.08 -4.12 -6.88
C SER A 178 -28.13 -3.65 -8.32
N ILE A 179 -27.62 -2.43 -8.57
CA ILE A 179 -27.48 -1.87 -9.92
C ILE A 179 -26.07 -2.16 -10.48
N TYR A 180 -25.06 -2.10 -9.62
CA TYR A 180 -23.66 -2.28 -9.99
C TYR A 180 -22.99 -3.36 -9.13
N PRO A 181 -21.93 -4.00 -9.64
CA PRO A 181 -21.04 -4.81 -8.82
C PRO A 181 -20.44 -3.99 -7.68
N VAL A 182 -20.40 -4.56 -6.48
CA VAL A 182 -19.81 -3.93 -5.28
C VAL A 182 -18.86 -4.91 -4.61
N ALA A 183 -17.70 -4.42 -4.19
CA ALA A 183 -16.73 -5.21 -3.46
C ALA A 183 -16.60 -4.76 -2.00
N HIS A 184 -16.69 -5.71 -1.09
CA HIS A 184 -16.32 -5.54 0.31
C HIS A 184 -14.93 -6.13 0.52
N THR A 185 -13.91 -5.32 0.23
CA THR A 185 -12.50 -5.77 0.15
C THR A 185 -12.01 -6.44 1.43
N CYS A 186 -12.36 -5.90 2.61
CA CYS A 186 -12.01 -6.48 3.91
C CYS A 186 -12.72 -7.81 4.23
N LEU A 187 -13.81 -8.12 3.52
CA LEU A 187 -14.58 -9.36 3.65
C LEU A 187 -14.34 -10.31 2.47
N TYR A 188 -13.45 -9.94 1.54
CA TYR A 188 -13.17 -10.69 0.31
C TYR A 188 -14.43 -11.04 -0.48
N THR A 189 -15.46 -10.19 -0.41
CA THR A 189 -16.79 -10.48 -0.96
C THR A 189 -17.08 -9.59 -2.15
N LEU A 190 -17.44 -10.20 -3.28
CA LEU A 190 -17.92 -9.54 -4.49
C LEU A 190 -19.43 -9.77 -4.60
N GLU A 191 -20.18 -8.68 -4.56
CA GLU A 191 -21.61 -8.68 -4.77
C GLU A 191 -21.91 -8.36 -6.24
N LEU A 192 -22.59 -9.26 -6.91
CA LEU A 192 -22.99 -9.13 -8.30
C LEU A 192 -24.50 -8.90 -8.41
N PRO A 193 -24.94 -8.02 -9.34
CA PRO A 193 -26.36 -7.82 -9.56
C PRO A 193 -27.06 -9.06 -10.14
N GLY A 194 -28.19 -9.45 -9.56
CA GLY A 194 -28.97 -10.62 -9.96
C GLY A 194 -29.98 -10.42 -11.08
N HIS A 195 -29.88 -9.35 -11.87
CA HIS A 195 -30.86 -8.95 -12.89
C HIS A 195 -30.37 -9.11 -14.34
N TYR A 196 -29.27 -9.85 -14.56
CA TYR A 196 -28.66 -10.10 -15.86
C TYR A 196 -28.97 -11.49 -16.41
#